data_AF-A0A4R8QHD3-F1
#
_entry.id   AF-A0A4R8QHD3-F1
#
_cell.length_a   1.000
_cell.length_b   1.000
_cell.length_c   1.000
_cell.angle_alpha   90.00
_cell.angle_beta   90.00
_cell.angle_gamma   90.00
#
_symmetry.space_group_name_H-M   'P 1'
#
loop_
_entity.id
_entity.type
_entity.pdbx_description
1 polymer ?
#
loop_
_entity_poly.entity_id
_entity_poly.type
_entity_poly.pdbx_seq_one_letter_code
_entity_poly.pdbx_strand_id
1 'polypeptide(L)'
;MPSTSRPAQIHYSSASSSDSDVSSASSSYRQSMDAVATPIASVEVLRCLRCARSVEATSTDDSSSTGMVRIAHNLYYCERCAKMVGYK
;
A
#
# COMPACT_ATOMS: atom_id res chain seq x y z
N MET A 1 30.01 2.79 37.64
CA MET A 1 29.33 4.10 37.75
C MET A 1 29.21 4.68 36.35
N PRO A 2 28.07 5.31 36.01
CA PRO A 2 27.57 5.43 34.64
C PRO A 2 28.17 6.63 33.90
N SER A 3 28.14 6.61 32.56
CA SER A 3 28.09 7.83 31.75
C SER A 3 27.34 7.56 30.44
N THR A 4 26.09 8.00 30.48
CA THR A 4 25.15 8.24 29.41
C THR A 4 25.78 8.83 28.15
N SER A 5 25.54 8.18 27.01
CA SER A 5 25.59 8.82 25.69
C SER A 5 24.14 9.04 25.24
N ARG A 6 23.70 10.30 25.31
CA ARG A 6 22.35 10.76 24.95
C ARG A 6 21.99 10.39 23.49
N PRO A 7 20.73 10.02 23.21
CA PRO A 7 20.24 10.02 21.83
C PRO A 7 20.13 11.47 21.34
N ALA A 8 20.54 11.73 20.11
CA ALA A 8 20.28 12.99 19.44
C ALA A 8 18.79 13.05 19.04
N GLN A 9 17.99 13.67 19.91
CA GLN A 9 16.87 14.52 19.49
C GLN A 9 17.55 15.73 18.80
N ILE A 10 17.13 16.37 17.70
CA ILE A 10 15.86 16.94 17.22
C ILE A 10 16.25 17.41 15.77
N HIS A 11 15.48 17.29 14.68
CA HIS A 11 14.45 18.25 14.26
C HIS A 11 13.78 17.76 12.97
N TYR A 12 12.46 17.65 13.05
CA TYR A 12 11.52 17.61 11.94
C TYR A 12 11.77 18.82 11.02
N SER A 13 12.22 18.57 9.79
CA SER A 13 12.20 19.57 8.73
C SER A 13 10.95 19.34 7.90
N SER A 14 9.83 19.88 8.36
CA SER A 14 8.70 20.17 7.49
C SER A 14 9.06 21.42 6.70
N ALA A 15 9.53 21.22 5.46
CA ALA A 15 9.52 22.29 4.48
C ALA A 15 8.06 22.46 4.02
N SER A 16 7.43 23.51 4.54
CA SER A 16 6.17 24.08 4.08
C SER A 16 6.46 25.13 3.02
N SER A 17 5.87 24.98 1.84
CA SER A 17 5.71 26.01 0.78
C SER A 17 5.12 25.32 -0.47
N SER A 18 4.12 25.78 -1.22
CA SER A 18 3.27 26.98 -1.18
C SER A 18 2.06 26.70 -2.10
N ASP A 19 0.98 27.44 -1.88
CA ASP A 19 -0.26 27.49 -2.66
C ASP A 19 -0.08 27.60 -4.19
N SER A 20 -1.01 26.99 -4.92
CA SER A 20 -1.29 27.37 -6.30
C SER A 20 -2.79 27.40 -6.54
N ASP A 21 -3.22 28.52 -7.08
CA ASP A 21 -4.57 29.07 -7.11
C ASP A 21 -5.61 28.20 -7.82
N VAL A 22 -6.77 28.07 -7.18
CA VAL A 22 -7.98 27.50 -7.79
C VAL A 22 -8.54 28.48 -8.82
N SER A 23 -8.10 28.35 -10.07
CA SER A 23 -8.73 29.08 -11.17
C SER A 23 -10.08 28.46 -11.50
N SER A 24 -11.14 29.13 -11.04
CA SER A 24 -12.52 28.87 -11.45
C SER A 24 -12.67 29.22 -12.93
N ALA A 25 -12.62 28.23 -13.81
CA ALA A 25 -13.15 28.33 -15.16
C ALA A 25 -14.51 27.61 -15.18
N SER A 26 -15.57 28.38 -14.98
CA SER A 26 -16.93 28.00 -15.32
C SER A 26 -16.97 27.55 -16.78
N SER A 27 -17.06 26.24 -16.99
CA SER A 27 -17.39 25.68 -18.28
C SER A 27 -18.30 24.48 -18.06
N SER A 28 -19.57 24.70 -18.36
CA SER A 28 -20.60 23.68 -18.50
C SER A 28 -20.20 22.69 -19.60
N TYR A 29 -19.37 21.72 -19.23
CA TYR A 29 -19.03 20.57 -20.04
C TYR A 29 -19.94 19.41 -19.64
N ARG A 30 -20.72 19.00 -20.64
CA ARG A 30 -21.74 17.96 -20.63
C ARG A 30 -21.25 16.74 -19.84
N GLN A 31 -22.04 16.31 -18.84
CA GLN A 31 -21.91 14.97 -18.27
C GLN A 31 -22.12 13.94 -19.39
N SER A 32 -21.03 13.51 -20.01
CA SER A 32 -20.97 12.33 -20.87
C SER A 32 -20.51 11.17 -20.00
N MET A 33 -21.45 10.51 -19.35
CA MET A 33 -21.20 9.19 -18.77
C MET A 33 -21.15 8.19 -19.92
N ASP A 34 -19.96 7.90 -20.44
CA ASP A 34 -19.76 6.59 -21.06
C ASP A 34 -18.51 5.99 -20.43
N ALA A 35 -18.74 4.88 -19.75
CA ALA A 35 -17.90 4.34 -18.71
C ALA A 35 -16.48 4.10 -19.24
N VAL A 36 -15.50 4.79 -18.66
CA VAL A 36 -14.14 4.24 -18.63
C VAL A 36 -14.31 2.90 -17.92
N ALA A 37 -14.34 1.81 -18.69
CA ALA A 37 -14.33 0.47 -18.16
C ALA A 37 -13.18 0.45 -17.15
N THR A 38 -13.52 0.34 -15.87
CA THR A 38 -12.52 0.13 -14.83
C THR A 38 -11.62 -0.98 -15.32
N PRO A 39 -10.28 -0.82 -15.29
CA PRO A 39 -9.39 -1.83 -15.84
C PRO A 39 -9.79 -3.18 -15.26
N ILE A 40 -9.96 -4.17 -16.15
CA ILE A 40 -10.45 -5.52 -15.83
C ILE A 40 -9.62 -6.18 -14.71
N ALA A 41 -8.41 -5.66 -14.49
CA ALA A 41 -7.46 -6.04 -13.49
C ALA A 41 -6.82 -4.80 -12.83
N SER A 42 -6.75 -4.78 -11.50
CA SER A 42 -5.90 -3.86 -10.72
C SER A 42 -4.64 -4.57 -10.25
N VAL A 43 -3.54 -3.82 -10.09
CA VAL A 43 -2.30 -4.32 -9.47
C VAL A 43 -2.28 -3.87 -8.01
N GLU A 44 -2.06 -4.81 -7.11
CA GLU A 44 -1.96 -4.59 -5.68
C GLU A 44 -0.63 -5.13 -5.15
N VAL A 45 -0.07 -4.47 -4.14
CA VAL A 45 1.16 -4.93 -3.48
C VAL A 45 0.80 -5.63 -2.18
N LEU A 46 0.98 -6.94 -2.15
CA LEU A 46 0.76 -7.75 -0.96
C LEU A 46 2.03 -7.78 -0.12
N ARG A 47 1.88 -7.67 1.20
CA ARG A 47 3.03 -7.69 2.14
C ARG A 47 2.81 -8.70 3.25
N CYS A 48 3.80 -9.57 3.45
CA CYS A 48 3.82 -10.51 4.56
C CYS A 48 3.95 -9.76 5.89
N LEU A 49 2.98 -9.91 6.79
CA LEU A 49 3.00 -9.25 8.10
C LEU A 49 4.14 -9.73 9.02
N ARG A 50 4.69 -10.92 8.77
CA ARG A 50 5.75 -11.49 9.63
C ARG A 50 7.17 -11.14 9.16
N CYS A 51 7.43 -11.17 7.86
CA CYS A 51 8.79 -11.01 7.31
C CYS A 51 8.93 -9.85 6.33
N ALA A 52 7.90 -9.01 6.19
CA ALA A 52 7.91 -7.82 5.33
C ALA A 52 8.12 -8.08 3.81
N ARG A 53 8.21 -9.35 3.37
CA ARG A 53 8.28 -9.71 1.95
C ARG A 53 7.08 -9.13 1.20
N SER A 54 7.35 -8.40 0.12
CA SER A 54 6.34 -7.86 -0.79
C SER A 54 6.27 -8.68 -2.09
N VAL A 55 5.07 -8.79 -2.64
CA VAL A 55 4.79 -9.40 -3.95
C VAL A 55 3.75 -8.54 -4.65
N GLU A 56 3.92 -8.31 -5.94
CA GLU A 56 2.91 -7.67 -6.78
C GLU A 56 1.91 -8.74 -7.24
N ALA A 57 0.63 -8.49 -7.03
CA ALA A 57 -0.46 -9.37 -7.40
C ALA A 57 -1.46 -8.61 -8.27
N THR A 58 -1.99 -9.28 -9.28
CA THR A 58 -3.08 -8.72 -10.07
C THR A 58 -4.40 -9.20 -9.47
N SER A 59 -5.48 -8.41 -9.48
CA SER A 59 -6.79 -8.82 -8.92
C SER A 59 -7.36 -10.12 -9.52
N THR A 60 -6.82 -10.59 -10.65
CA THR A 60 -7.18 -11.84 -11.32
C THR A 60 -6.27 -13.02 -10.96
N ASP A 61 -5.20 -12.81 -10.19
CA ASP A 61 -4.29 -13.88 -9.76
C ASP A 61 -4.93 -14.75 -8.68
N ASP A 62 -4.79 -16.06 -8.82
CA ASP A 62 -5.11 -17.01 -7.76
C ASP A 62 -4.15 -16.84 -6.58
N SER A 63 -4.65 -16.93 -5.34
CA SER A 63 -3.80 -16.85 -4.13
C SER A 63 -2.64 -17.86 -4.13
N SER A 64 -2.82 -18.98 -4.83
CA SER A 64 -1.81 -20.03 -4.98
C SER A 64 -0.66 -19.64 -5.93
N SER A 65 -0.88 -18.74 -6.91
CA SER A 65 0.15 -18.33 -7.89
C SER A 65 1.15 -17.34 -7.30
N THR A 66 0.74 -16.53 -6.32
CA THR A 66 1.53 -15.43 -5.75
C THR A 66 2.42 -15.82 -4.57
N GLY A 67 2.32 -17.06 -4.06
CA GLY A 67 3.08 -17.53 -2.89
C GLY A 67 2.71 -16.82 -1.58
N MET A 68 1.50 -16.23 -1.54
CA MET A 68 0.95 -15.49 -0.41
C MET A 68 -0.32 -16.18 0.09
N VAL A 69 -0.39 -16.39 1.40
CA VAL A 69 -1.54 -16.98 2.10
C VAL A 69 -2.34 -15.85 2.75
N ARG A 70 -3.59 -15.69 2.33
CA ARG A 70 -4.53 -14.72 2.91
C ARG A 70 -5.06 -15.26 4.24
N ILE A 71 -4.79 -14.54 5.32
CA ILE A 71 -5.24 -14.93 6.67
C ILE A 71 -6.50 -14.16 7.10
N ALA A 72 -6.74 -13.00 6.50
CA ALA A 72 -7.93 -12.17 6.71
C ALA A 72 -8.03 -11.12 5.59
N HIS A 73 -9.03 -10.22 5.67
CA HIS A 73 -9.20 -9.16 4.68
C HIS A 73 -7.98 -8.24 4.63
N ASN A 74 -7.34 -8.17 3.46
CA ASN A 74 -6.09 -7.42 3.21
C ASN A 74 -4.91 -7.82 4.11
N LEU A 75 -4.93 -9.03 4.69
CA LEU A 75 -3.88 -9.54 5.59
C LEU A 75 -3.26 -10.81 5.01
N TYR A 76 -1.95 -10.80 4.85
CA TYR A 76 -1.22 -11.86 4.14
C TYR A 76 0.04 -12.31 4.88
N TYR A 77 0.36 -13.58 4.75
CA TYR A 77 1.67 -14.15 5.05
C TYR A 77 2.29 -14.75 3.79
N CYS A 78 3.61 -14.73 3.66
CA CYS A 78 4.25 -15.57 2.65
C CYS A 78 4.14 -17.04 3.06
N GLU A 79 4.22 -17.94 2.09
CA GLU A 79 4.05 -19.38 2.29
C GLU A 79 4.89 -19.94 3.46
N ARG A 80 6.16 -19.50 3.58
CA ARG A 80 7.06 -19.90 4.68
C ARG A 80 6.53 -19.47 6.04
N CYS A 81 6.05 -18.24 6.16
CA CYS A 81 5.55 -17.70 7.41
C CYS A 81 4.22 -18.33 7.80
N ALA A 82 3.34 -18.58 6.84
CA ALA A 82 2.07 -19.28 7.04
C ALA A 82 2.29 -20.69 7.61
N LYS A 83 3.20 -21.48 7.01
CA LYS A 83 3.57 -22.81 7.52
C LYS A 83 4.10 -22.75 8.96
N MET A 84 4.92 -21.74 9.28
CA MET A 84 5.50 -21.57 10.62
C MET A 84 4.47 -21.21 11.71
N VAL A 85 3.35 -20.56 11.35
CA VAL A 85 2.26 -20.27 12.29
C VAL A 85 1.08 -21.25 12.19
N GLY A 86 1.12 -22.24 11.29
CA GLY A 86 0.08 -23.26 11.14
C GLY A 86 -1.09 -22.89 10.23
N TYR A 87 -0.95 -21.88 9.37
CA TYR A 87 -1.92 -21.55 8.33
C TYR A 87 -1.67 -22.42 7.09
N LYS A 88 -2.75 -22.89 6.45
CA LYS A 88 -2.72 -23.72 5.24
C LYS A 88 -3.22 -22.93 4.05
#